data_AF-A0AAD5UL04-F1
#
_entry.id   AF-A0AAD5UL04-F1
#
_cell.length_a   1.000
_cell.length_b   1.000
_cell.length_c   1.000
_cell.angle_alpha   90.00
_cell.angle_beta   90.00
_cell.angle_gamma   90.00
#
_symmetry.space_group_name_H-M   'P 1'
#
loop_
_entity.id
_entity.type
_entity.pdbx_description
1 polymer ?
#
loop_
_entity_poly.entity_id
_entity_poly.type
_entity_poly.pdbx_seq_one_letter_code
_entity_poly.pdbx_strand_id
1 'polypeptide(L)'
;MYKSQPCLPSQISSVNIPAEIWLNVFKFSPKQALLKIRVVNRKLSKLANIELLERSQQKFYQDCVYTREKQLEYQQMQIVKRPLLVHFREFLTAPSTAENLTEVTWFANAPSEVQVVCECLCRLKGGIDLPDDVRMSWSDIRRIMKKQDFKMWLMCLATNVDFISIIDIKKVEQIIRMDPMITYERLREVSMSGYRLLILIAASLQYCTNADELSRKRIECEIAEGKLHTFSRFMDAITLHLC
;
A
#
# COMPACT_ATOMS: atom_id res chain seq x y z
N MET A 1 -32.16 58.69 59.49
CA MET A 1 -31.77 57.39 58.88
C MET A 1 -32.88 56.95 57.93
N TYR A 2 -32.54 56.14 56.93
CA TYR A 2 -33.34 55.58 55.82
C TYR A 2 -33.05 56.20 54.44
N LYS A 3 -32.17 55.53 53.70
CA LYS A 3 -32.25 55.40 52.24
C LYS A 3 -32.13 53.91 51.92
N SER A 4 -33.26 53.35 51.48
CA SER A 4 -33.44 52.00 50.97
C SER A 4 -32.62 51.80 49.70
N GLN A 5 -31.86 50.70 49.65
CA GLN A 5 -31.20 50.22 48.43
C GLN A 5 -32.26 49.73 47.43
N PRO A 6 -32.12 49.99 46.12
CA PRO A 6 -32.99 49.40 45.12
C PRO A 6 -32.61 47.92 44.91
N CYS A 7 -33.54 47.02 45.24
CA CYS A 7 -33.47 45.61 44.84
C CYS A 7 -33.61 45.49 43.32
N LEU A 8 -32.65 44.82 42.68
CA LEU A 8 -32.78 44.40 41.28
C LEU A 8 -33.94 43.41 41.14
N PRO A 9 -34.79 43.54 40.11
CA PRO A 9 -35.90 42.62 39.89
C PRO A 9 -35.38 41.21 39.61
N SER A 10 -35.59 40.33 40.57
CA SER A 10 -35.31 38.90 40.52
C SER A 10 -36.37 38.19 39.70
N GLN A 11 -36.35 38.32 38.37
CA GLN A 11 -37.07 37.44 37.43
C GLN A 11 -36.74 37.81 35.98
N ILE A 12 -35.54 37.43 35.52
CA ILE A 12 -35.36 37.22 34.08
C ILE A 12 -35.98 35.85 33.81
N SER A 13 -37.26 35.85 33.41
CA SER A 13 -37.90 34.67 32.84
C SER A 13 -37.00 34.12 31.75
N SER A 14 -36.55 32.87 31.87
CA SER A 14 -35.71 32.23 30.85
C SER A 14 -36.42 32.35 29.50
N VAL A 15 -35.86 33.14 28.59
CA VAL A 15 -36.41 33.33 27.25
C VAL A 15 -36.41 31.97 26.56
N ASN A 16 -37.59 31.34 26.45
CA ASN A 16 -37.73 30.05 25.80
C ASN A 16 -37.77 30.28 24.30
N ILE A 17 -36.58 30.32 23.70
CA ILE A 17 -36.43 30.47 22.24
C ILE A 17 -37.00 29.21 21.55
N PRO A 18 -37.90 29.38 20.56
CA PRO A 18 -38.40 28.29 19.72
C PRO A 18 -37.29 27.51 19.01
N ALA A 19 -37.55 26.24 18.70
CA ALA A 19 -36.56 25.35 18.08
C ALA A 19 -36.13 25.84 16.68
N GLU A 20 -37.06 26.44 15.94
CA GLU A 20 -36.88 26.97 14.59
C GLU A 20 -35.87 28.11 14.57
N ILE A 21 -35.92 28.98 15.59
CA ILE A 21 -34.96 30.09 15.72
C ILE A 21 -33.56 29.55 15.99
N TRP A 22 -33.44 28.55 16.88
CA TRP A 22 -32.15 27.89 17.13
C TRP A 22 -31.58 27.21 15.88
N LEU A 23 -32.40 26.48 15.12
CA LEU A 23 -31.96 25.84 13.88
C LEU A 23 -31.50 26.88 12.85
N ASN A 24 -32.19 28.00 12.72
CA ASN A 24 -31.75 29.09 11.85
C ASN A 24 -30.40 29.68 12.30
N VAL A 25 -30.15 29.84 13.61
CA VAL A 25 -28.83 30.25 14.11
C VAL A 25 -27.77 29.18 13.82
N PHE A 26 -28.12 27.91 13.97
CA PHE A 26 -27.21 26.80 13.76
C PHE A 26 -26.77 26.71 12.30
N LYS A 27 -27.66 26.95 11.32
CA LYS A 27 -27.37 27.02 9.88
C LYS A 27 -26.18 27.90 9.53
N PHE A 28 -25.98 29.01 10.24
CA PHE A 28 -24.86 29.93 10.00
C PHE A 28 -23.65 29.68 10.93
N SER A 29 -23.80 28.80 11.91
CA SER A 29 -22.74 28.48 12.88
C SER A 29 -21.70 27.51 12.30
N PRO A 30 -20.40 27.66 12.60
CA PRO A 30 -19.38 26.73 12.15
C PRO A 30 -19.53 25.36 12.84
N LYS A 31 -19.09 24.28 12.18
CA LYS A 31 -19.20 22.90 12.70
C LYS A 31 -18.61 22.76 14.12
N GLN A 32 -17.49 23.42 14.40
CA GLN A 32 -16.86 23.42 15.72
C GLN A 32 -17.75 24.03 16.81
N ALA A 33 -18.51 25.09 16.48
CA ALA A 33 -19.47 25.68 17.42
C ALA A 33 -20.63 24.71 17.69
N LEU A 34 -21.16 24.07 16.64
CA LEU A 34 -22.21 23.05 16.79
C LEU A 34 -21.76 21.90 17.70
N LEU A 35 -20.52 21.41 17.54
CA LEU A 35 -19.96 20.37 18.41
C LEU A 35 -19.87 20.79 19.89
N LYS A 36 -19.53 22.06 20.16
CA LYS A 36 -19.52 22.60 21.53
C LYS A 36 -20.94 22.79 22.08
N ILE A 37 -21.89 23.21 21.24
CA ILE A 37 -23.29 23.38 21.65
C ILE A 37 -23.92 22.05 22.07
N ARG A 38 -23.50 20.92 21.47
CA ARG A 38 -23.99 19.58 21.81
C ARG A 38 -23.82 19.18 23.28
N VAL A 39 -22.82 19.74 23.97
CA VAL A 39 -22.54 19.39 25.37
C VAL A 39 -23.24 20.31 26.37
N VAL A 40 -23.91 21.38 25.91
CA VAL A 40 -24.52 22.39 26.79
C VAL A 40 -25.78 21.86 27.48
N ASN A 41 -26.73 21.31 26.72
CA ASN A 41 -27.93 20.66 27.27
C ASN A 41 -28.57 19.71 26.25
N ARG A 42 -29.51 18.86 26.70
CA ARG A 42 -30.18 17.87 25.84
C ARG A 42 -30.96 18.49 24.68
N LYS A 43 -31.67 19.61 24.89
CA LYS A 43 -32.49 20.27 23.85
C LYS A 43 -31.61 20.80 22.71
N LEU A 44 -30.58 21.57 23.04
CA LEU A 44 -29.62 22.11 22.08
C LEU A 44 -28.78 21.00 21.44
N SER A 45 -28.49 19.92 22.17
CA SER A 45 -27.83 18.74 21.61
C SER A 45 -28.62 18.10 20.48
N LYS A 46 -29.93 17.88 20.68
CA LYS A 46 -30.81 17.37 19.62
C LYS A 46 -30.85 18.30 18.41
N LEU A 47 -31.04 19.60 18.62
CA LEU A 47 -31.09 20.58 17.53
C LEU A 47 -29.76 20.70 16.77
N ALA A 48 -28.62 20.68 17.48
CA ALA A 48 -27.30 20.71 16.85
C ALA A 48 -27.01 19.42 16.08
N ASN A 49 -27.49 18.27 16.58
CA ASN A 49 -27.40 16.99 15.89
C ASN A 49 -28.18 16.98 14.56
N ILE A 50 -29.37 17.57 14.51
CA ILE A 50 -30.16 17.69 13.26
C ILE A 50 -29.35 18.43 12.19
N GLU A 51 -28.82 19.60 12.53
CA GLU A 51 -28.04 20.41 11.58
C GLU A 51 -26.73 19.71 11.18
N LEU A 52 -26.05 19.06 12.13
CA LEU A 52 -24.83 18.30 11.83
C LEU A 52 -25.11 17.10 10.93
N LEU A 53 -26.24 16.42 11.12
CA LEU A 53 -26.68 15.32 10.28
C LEU A 53 -26.91 15.81 8.85
N GLU A 54 -27.72 16.86 8.67
CA GLU A 54 -28.03 17.44 7.36
C GLU A 54 -26.75 17.83 6.60
N ARG A 55 -25.81 18.50 7.27
CA ARG A 55 -24.53 18.90 6.66
C ARG A 55 -23.56 17.77 6.36
N SER A 56 -23.71 16.65 7.04
CA SER A 56 -22.74 15.53 6.96
C SER A 56 -23.25 14.42 6.06
N GLN A 57 -24.56 14.33 5.83
CA GLN A 57 -25.20 13.25 5.09
C GLN A 57 -24.71 13.14 3.65
N GLN A 58 -24.61 14.26 2.92
CA GLN A 58 -24.12 14.23 1.53
C GLN A 58 -22.68 13.72 1.45
N LYS A 59 -21.80 14.23 2.33
CA LYS A 59 -20.41 13.78 2.36
C LYS A 59 -20.30 12.32 2.77
N PHE A 60 -21.10 11.88 3.74
CA PHE A 60 -21.12 10.48 4.16
C PHE A 60 -21.53 9.56 3.01
N TYR A 61 -22.58 9.92 2.25
CA TYR A 61 -22.97 9.18 1.05
C TYR A 61 -21.86 9.13 -0.01
N GLN A 62 -21.18 10.26 -0.26
CA GLN A 62 -20.03 10.30 -1.18
C GLN A 62 -18.90 9.38 -0.72
N ASP A 63 -18.56 9.41 0.58
CA ASP A 63 -17.51 8.56 1.14
C ASP A 63 -17.90 7.07 1.09
N CYS A 64 -19.19 6.73 1.24
CA CYS A 64 -19.72 5.36 1.04
C CYS A 64 -19.51 4.89 -0.41
N VAL A 65 -19.93 5.70 -1.39
CA VAL A 65 -19.78 5.36 -2.82
C VAL A 65 -18.31 5.22 -3.18
N TYR A 66 -17.47 6.18 -2.79
CA TYR A 66 -16.03 6.16 -3.04
C TYR A 66 -15.36 4.91 -2.45
N THR A 67 -15.67 4.57 -1.19
CA THR A 67 -15.11 3.38 -0.55
C THR A 67 -15.55 2.11 -1.29
N ARG A 68 -16.82 2.06 -1.72
CA ARG A 68 -17.34 0.92 -2.49
C ARG A 68 -16.63 0.78 -3.83
N GLU A 69 -16.38 1.87 -4.54
CA GLU A 69 -15.61 1.86 -5.79
C GLU A 69 -14.20 1.31 -5.56
N LYS A 70 -13.50 1.77 -4.51
CA LYS A 70 -12.15 1.28 -4.18
C LYS A 70 -12.12 -0.20 -3.81
N GLN A 71 -13.13 -0.70 -3.10
CA GLN A 71 -13.29 -2.13 -2.84
C GLN A 71 -13.46 -2.92 -4.14
N LEU A 72 -14.29 -2.44 -5.06
CA LEU A 72 -14.52 -3.10 -6.35
C LEU A 72 -13.27 -3.10 -7.23
N GLU A 73 -12.55 -1.97 -7.31
CA GLU A 73 -11.26 -1.87 -8.01
C GLU A 73 -10.25 -2.90 -7.46
N TYR A 74 -10.13 -2.99 -6.13
CA TYR A 74 -9.21 -3.92 -5.48
C TYR A 74 -9.62 -5.38 -5.72
N GLN A 75 -10.91 -5.71 -5.62
CA GLN A 75 -11.43 -7.06 -5.89
C GLN A 75 -11.17 -7.50 -7.34
N GLN A 76 -11.44 -6.62 -8.31
CA GLN A 76 -11.16 -6.87 -9.72
C GLN A 76 -9.66 -7.11 -9.94
N MET A 77 -8.81 -6.29 -9.33
CA MET A 77 -7.36 -6.47 -9.42
C MET A 77 -6.91 -7.77 -8.77
N GLN A 78 -7.48 -8.19 -7.64
CA GLN A 78 -7.19 -9.50 -7.04
C GLN A 78 -7.50 -10.66 -7.98
N ILE A 79 -8.65 -10.63 -8.65
CA ILE A 79 -9.08 -11.68 -9.58
C ILE A 79 -8.05 -11.82 -10.72
N VAL A 80 -7.55 -10.71 -11.24
CA VAL A 80 -6.56 -10.71 -12.34
C VAL A 80 -5.16 -11.09 -11.86
N LYS A 81 -4.71 -10.53 -10.73
CA LYS A 81 -3.29 -10.60 -10.31
C LYS A 81 -2.97 -11.86 -9.50
N ARG A 82 -3.89 -12.37 -8.67
CA ARG A 82 -3.61 -13.56 -7.85
C ARG A 82 -3.21 -14.80 -8.67
N PRO A 83 -3.89 -15.15 -9.78
CA PRO A 83 -3.45 -16.26 -10.62
C PRO A 83 -2.05 -16.05 -11.19
N LEU A 84 -1.71 -14.81 -11.59
CA LEU A 84 -0.36 -14.47 -12.08
C LEU A 84 0.70 -14.64 -11.00
N LEU A 85 0.42 -14.23 -9.76
CA LEU A 85 1.34 -14.41 -8.63
C LEU A 85 1.61 -15.89 -8.35
N VAL A 86 0.57 -16.73 -8.41
CA VAL A 86 0.73 -18.20 -8.29
C VAL A 86 1.57 -18.74 -9.44
N HIS A 87 1.23 -18.38 -10.67
CA HIS A 87 1.95 -18.80 -11.87
C HIS A 87 3.44 -18.43 -11.82
N PHE A 88 3.79 -17.19 -11.47
CA PHE A 88 5.19 -16.79 -11.36
C PHE A 88 5.90 -17.50 -10.21
N ARG A 89 5.22 -17.74 -9.08
CA ARG A 89 5.78 -18.48 -7.95
C ARG A 89 6.12 -19.92 -8.31
N GLU A 90 5.35 -20.57 -9.18
CA GLU A 90 5.66 -21.92 -9.67
C GLU A 90 7.02 -21.97 -10.37
N PHE A 91 7.36 -20.99 -11.22
CA PHE A 91 8.68 -20.92 -11.85
C PHE A 91 9.81 -20.78 -10.82
N LEU A 92 9.57 -20.11 -9.70
CA LEU A 92 10.57 -19.91 -8.64
C LEU A 92 10.83 -21.16 -7.80
N THR A 93 9.94 -22.17 -7.86
CA THR A 93 10.11 -23.47 -7.18
C THR A 93 10.94 -24.48 -7.99
N ALA A 94 11.57 -24.05 -9.09
CA ALA A 94 12.24 -24.94 -10.03
C ALA A 94 13.33 -25.81 -9.35
N PRO A 95 13.22 -27.15 -9.37
CA PRO A 95 14.12 -28.05 -8.65
C PRO A 95 15.55 -28.06 -9.22
N SER A 96 15.73 -27.71 -10.50
CA SER A 96 17.06 -27.65 -11.14
C SER A 96 17.87 -26.39 -10.79
N THR A 97 17.34 -25.49 -9.95
CA THR A 97 17.98 -24.20 -9.64
C THR A 97 19.39 -24.36 -9.05
N ALA A 98 19.61 -25.36 -8.19
CA ALA A 98 20.92 -25.62 -7.59
C ALA A 98 21.94 -26.15 -8.61
N GLU A 99 21.51 -27.00 -9.54
CA GLU A 99 22.33 -27.54 -10.62
C GLU A 99 22.74 -26.43 -11.59
N ASN A 100 21.77 -25.61 -12.02
CA ASN A 100 22.01 -24.47 -12.92
C ASN A 100 23.00 -23.47 -12.28
N LEU A 101 22.87 -23.20 -10.98
CA LEU A 101 23.79 -22.34 -10.25
C LEU A 101 25.20 -22.94 -10.20
N THR A 102 25.30 -24.26 -9.96
CA THR A 102 26.58 -24.94 -9.93
C THR A 102 27.25 -24.83 -11.29
N GLU A 103 26.57 -25.15 -12.38
CA GLU A 103 27.12 -25.06 -13.75
C GLU A 103 27.67 -23.66 -14.07
N VAL A 104 26.90 -22.59 -13.81
CA VAL A 104 27.39 -21.22 -14.09
C VAL A 104 28.57 -20.82 -13.20
N THR A 105 28.66 -21.33 -11.97
CA THR A 105 29.81 -21.04 -11.09
C THR A 105 31.08 -21.78 -11.48
N TRP A 106 31.02 -22.74 -12.41
CA TRP A 106 32.21 -23.46 -12.90
C TRP A 106 32.97 -22.71 -13.99
N PHE A 107 32.35 -21.74 -14.67
CA PHE A 107 33.05 -20.90 -15.63
C PHE A 107 34.27 -20.22 -15.02
N ALA A 108 35.43 -20.39 -15.64
CA ALA A 108 36.64 -19.64 -15.31
C ALA A 108 36.42 -18.16 -15.66
N ASN A 109 36.00 -17.91 -16.89
CA ASN A 109 35.53 -16.62 -17.40
C ASN A 109 34.15 -16.83 -18.03
N ALA A 110 33.11 -16.25 -17.46
CA ALA A 110 31.76 -16.38 -17.99
C ALA A 110 31.57 -15.50 -19.25
N PRO A 111 30.77 -15.93 -20.23
CA PRO A 111 30.28 -15.05 -21.29
C PRO A 111 29.56 -13.83 -20.70
N SER A 112 29.61 -12.70 -21.39
CA SER A 112 29.01 -11.43 -20.96
C SER A 112 27.55 -11.58 -20.51
N GLU A 113 26.77 -12.33 -21.29
CA GLU A 113 25.35 -12.50 -21.10
C GLU A 113 25.06 -13.30 -19.82
N VAL A 114 25.86 -14.36 -19.57
CA VAL A 114 25.77 -15.16 -18.34
C VAL A 114 26.21 -14.35 -17.13
N GLN A 115 27.27 -13.54 -17.27
CA GLN A 115 27.73 -12.66 -16.20
C GLN A 115 26.62 -11.68 -15.79
N VAL A 116 25.93 -11.07 -16.76
CA VAL A 116 24.82 -10.13 -16.49
C VAL A 116 23.69 -10.80 -15.74
N VAL A 117 23.27 -12.00 -16.15
CA VAL A 117 22.22 -12.77 -15.47
C VAL A 117 22.61 -13.07 -14.02
N CYS A 118 23.82 -13.56 -13.80
CA CYS A 118 24.32 -13.85 -12.46
C CYS A 118 24.42 -12.59 -11.60
N GLU A 119 24.82 -11.47 -12.20
CA GLU A 119 24.86 -10.15 -11.55
C GLU A 119 23.47 -9.69 -11.11
N CYS A 120 22.46 -9.87 -11.95
CA CYS A 120 21.06 -9.58 -11.63
C CYS A 120 20.58 -10.40 -10.43
N LEU A 121 20.90 -11.70 -10.35
CA LEU A 121 20.57 -12.53 -9.19
C LEU A 121 21.25 -12.03 -7.91
N CYS A 122 22.52 -11.63 -7.99
CA CYS A 122 23.23 -11.04 -6.87
C CYS A 122 22.54 -9.77 -6.38
N ARG A 123 22.12 -8.87 -7.28
CA ARG A 123 21.36 -7.66 -6.90
C ARG A 123 19.99 -7.98 -6.32
N LEU A 124 19.26 -8.96 -6.86
CA LEU A 124 17.95 -9.39 -6.31
C LEU A 124 18.05 -9.91 -4.87
N LYS A 125 19.16 -10.57 -4.50
CA LYS A 125 19.39 -10.97 -3.10
C LYS A 125 19.55 -9.75 -2.17
N GLY A 126 19.99 -8.62 -2.71
CA GLY A 126 20.28 -7.41 -1.95
C GLY A 126 21.63 -7.45 -1.22
N GLY A 127 21.94 -6.37 -0.50
CA GLY A 127 23.20 -6.22 0.26
C GLY A 127 24.41 -5.89 -0.61
N ILE A 128 24.20 -5.27 -1.76
CA ILE A 128 25.25 -4.82 -2.68
C ILE A 128 25.27 -3.29 -2.71
N ASP A 129 26.29 -2.71 -2.08
CA ASP A 129 26.54 -1.26 -2.04
C ASP A 129 27.33 -0.79 -3.27
N LEU A 130 26.88 -1.17 -4.47
CA LEU A 130 27.44 -0.65 -5.72
C LEU A 130 26.47 0.34 -6.37
N PRO A 131 26.98 1.44 -6.97
CA PRO A 131 26.18 2.33 -7.80
C PRO A 131 25.52 1.59 -8.97
N ASP A 132 24.40 2.11 -9.45
CA ASP A 132 23.55 1.45 -10.45
C ASP A 132 24.20 1.39 -11.86
N ASP A 133 25.13 2.30 -12.13
CA ASP A 133 25.89 2.41 -13.36
C ASP A 133 27.13 1.50 -13.40
N VAL A 134 27.52 0.92 -12.25
CA VAL A 134 28.74 0.11 -12.15
C VAL A 134 28.41 -1.38 -12.23
N ARG A 135 29.00 -2.06 -13.22
CA ARG A 135 28.89 -3.51 -13.38
C ARG A 135 29.81 -4.25 -12.41
N MET A 136 29.34 -5.36 -11.86
CA MET A 136 30.15 -6.21 -10.98
C MET A 136 31.15 -7.04 -11.79
N SER A 137 32.35 -7.24 -11.24
CA SER A 137 33.33 -8.16 -11.81
C SER A 137 32.85 -9.61 -11.72
N TRP A 138 33.22 -10.46 -12.69
CA TRP A 138 32.89 -11.89 -12.65
C TRP A 138 33.43 -12.57 -11.37
N SER A 139 34.63 -12.19 -10.92
CA SER A 139 35.21 -12.67 -9.67
C SER A 139 34.32 -12.40 -8.46
N ASP A 140 33.73 -11.20 -8.37
CA ASP A 140 32.85 -10.83 -7.26
C ASP A 140 31.52 -11.57 -7.31
N ILE A 141 30.90 -11.61 -8.49
CA ILE A 141 29.64 -12.34 -8.73
C ILE A 141 29.82 -13.80 -8.34
N ARG A 142 30.86 -14.47 -8.87
CA ARG A 142 31.17 -15.87 -8.58
C ARG A 142 31.45 -16.11 -7.09
N ARG A 143 32.15 -15.19 -6.42
CA ARG A 143 32.42 -15.27 -4.99
C ARG A 143 31.13 -15.21 -4.16
N ILE A 144 30.19 -14.33 -4.51
CA ILE A 144 28.89 -14.21 -3.84
C ILE A 144 28.06 -15.47 -4.06
N MET A 145 27.94 -15.93 -5.32
CA MET A 145 27.13 -17.11 -5.66
C MET A 145 27.61 -18.41 -5.01
N LYS A 146 28.91 -18.51 -4.70
CA LYS A 146 29.46 -19.68 -4.01
C LYS A 146 29.11 -19.74 -2.53
N LYS A 147 28.73 -18.62 -1.90
CA LYS A 147 28.38 -18.59 -0.47
C LYS A 147 27.12 -19.40 -0.20
N GLN A 148 27.09 -20.07 0.95
CA GLN A 148 25.97 -20.91 1.33
C GLN A 148 24.69 -20.11 1.57
N ASP A 149 24.78 -18.88 2.07
CA ASP A 149 23.64 -17.99 2.29
C ASP A 149 22.93 -17.66 0.96
N PHE A 150 23.71 -17.39 -0.10
CA PHE A 150 23.20 -17.15 -1.44
C PHE A 150 22.50 -18.39 -2.00
N LYS A 151 23.12 -19.57 -1.87
CA LYS A 151 22.52 -20.82 -2.33
C LYS A 151 21.20 -21.12 -1.63
N MET A 152 21.16 -20.99 -0.31
CA MET A 152 19.93 -21.18 0.47
C MET A 152 18.86 -20.17 0.07
N TRP A 153 19.24 -18.90 -0.11
CA TRP A 153 18.32 -17.87 -0.58
C TRP A 153 17.71 -18.23 -1.94
N LEU A 154 18.54 -18.66 -2.89
CA LEU A 154 18.11 -18.99 -4.24
C LEU A 154 17.25 -20.27 -4.28
N MET A 155 17.60 -21.30 -3.50
CA MET A 155 16.78 -22.52 -3.40
C MET A 155 15.41 -22.26 -2.77
N CYS A 156 15.31 -21.27 -1.89
CA CYS A 156 14.05 -20.84 -1.26
C CYS A 156 13.45 -19.60 -1.96
N LEU A 157 13.80 -19.33 -3.22
CA LEU A 157 13.41 -18.09 -3.91
C LEU A 157 11.89 -17.90 -3.97
N ALA A 158 11.11 -18.97 -4.11
CA ALA A 158 9.64 -18.89 -4.10
C ALA A 158 9.04 -18.30 -2.81
N THR A 159 9.75 -18.40 -1.68
CA THR A 159 9.39 -17.75 -0.41
C THR A 159 10.10 -16.41 -0.26
N ASN A 160 11.36 -16.33 -0.69
CA ASN A 160 12.18 -15.13 -0.50
C ASN A 160 11.78 -13.97 -1.43
N VAL A 161 11.09 -14.24 -2.53
CA VAL A 161 10.63 -13.23 -3.50
C VAL A 161 9.76 -12.15 -2.86
N ASP A 162 9.01 -12.49 -1.81
CA ASP A 162 8.16 -11.55 -1.07
C ASP A 162 8.96 -10.49 -0.30
N PHE A 163 10.25 -10.74 -0.06
CA PHE A 163 11.14 -9.88 0.72
C PHE A 163 12.13 -9.08 -0.14
N ILE A 164 12.09 -9.24 -1.47
CA ILE A 164 12.96 -8.48 -2.37
C ILE A 164 12.49 -7.02 -2.40
N SER A 165 13.44 -6.09 -2.21
CA SER A 165 13.14 -4.66 -2.25
C SER A 165 12.75 -4.21 -3.66
N ILE A 166 11.73 -3.34 -3.76
CA ILE A 166 11.33 -2.72 -5.02
C ILE A 166 12.47 -1.90 -5.67
N ILE A 167 13.42 -1.43 -4.87
CA ILE A 167 14.61 -0.73 -5.36
C ILE A 167 15.49 -1.69 -6.17
N ASP A 168 15.76 -2.88 -5.63
CA ASP A 168 16.59 -3.89 -6.30
C ASP A 168 15.91 -4.42 -7.56
N ILE A 169 14.57 -4.57 -7.54
CA ILE A 169 13.77 -4.91 -8.72
C ILE A 169 13.97 -3.89 -9.85
N LYS A 170 13.85 -2.59 -9.55
CA LYS A 170 14.02 -1.52 -10.56
C LYS A 170 15.43 -1.49 -11.13
N LYS A 171 16.45 -1.69 -10.29
CA LYS A 171 17.86 -1.76 -10.73
C LYS A 171 18.07 -2.91 -11.71
N VAL A 172 17.57 -4.10 -11.38
CA VAL A 172 17.68 -5.29 -12.22
C VAL A 172 16.90 -5.13 -13.52
N GLU A 173 15.71 -4.55 -13.47
CA GLU A 173 14.91 -4.25 -14.65
C GLU A 173 15.64 -3.27 -15.59
N GLN A 174 16.27 -2.23 -15.04
CA GLN A 174 17.06 -1.28 -15.82
C GLN A 174 18.26 -1.95 -16.50
N ILE A 175 18.97 -2.83 -15.78
CA ILE A 175 20.10 -3.59 -16.33
C ILE A 175 19.67 -4.42 -17.55
N ILE A 176 18.58 -5.17 -17.43
CA ILE A 176 18.07 -6.01 -18.53
C ILE A 176 17.57 -5.14 -19.68
N ARG A 177 16.92 -4.02 -19.40
CA ARG A 177 16.39 -3.10 -20.43
C ARG A 177 17.49 -2.43 -21.25
N MET A 178 18.63 -2.09 -20.62
CA MET A 178 19.72 -1.38 -21.27
C MET A 178 20.67 -2.32 -22.03
N ASP A 179 20.62 -3.63 -21.78
CA ASP A 179 21.49 -4.61 -22.42
C ASP A 179 20.71 -5.46 -23.46
N PRO A 180 20.75 -5.10 -24.76
CA PRO A 180 19.98 -5.78 -25.79
C PRO A 180 20.43 -7.22 -26.05
N MET A 181 21.59 -7.64 -25.51
CA MET A 181 22.09 -9.00 -25.68
C MET A 181 21.45 -9.98 -24.70
N ILE A 182 20.76 -9.49 -23.66
CA ILE A 182 20.09 -10.31 -22.66
C ILE A 182 18.71 -10.72 -23.18
N THR A 183 18.71 -11.68 -24.10
CA THR A 183 17.50 -12.29 -24.64
C THR A 183 17.43 -13.77 -24.30
N TYR A 184 16.20 -14.31 -24.28
CA TYR A 184 15.97 -15.74 -24.06
C TYR A 184 16.66 -16.60 -25.11
N GLU A 185 16.59 -16.21 -26.38
CA GLU A 185 17.21 -16.93 -27.49
C GLU A 185 18.73 -16.93 -27.36
N ARG A 186 19.33 -15.75 -27.14
CA ARG A 186 20.78 -15.63 -27.01
C ARG A 186 21.34 -16.43 -25.85
N LEU A 187 20.70 -16.36 -24.68
CA LEU A 187 21.15 -17.15 -23.54
C LEU A 187 20.95 -18.65 -23.75
N ARG A 188 19.89 -19.06 -24.45
CA ARG A 188 19.66 -20.48 -24.73
C ARG A 188 20.78 -21.06 -25.59
N GLU A 189 21.33 -20.27 -26.52
CA GLU A 189 22.49 -20.64 -27.34
C GLU A 189 23.80 -20.67 -26.54
N VAL A 190 24.00 -19.69 -25.66
CA VAL A 190 25.26 -19.50 -24.93
C VAL A 190 25.38 -20.39 -23.70
N SER A 191 24.31 -20.53 -22.91
CA SER A 191 24.28 -21.34 -21.69
C SER A 191 22.86 -21.69 -21.29
N MET A 192 22.53 -22.98 -21.34
CA MET A 192 21.20 -23.46 -20.93
C MET A 192 20.89 -23.15 -19.45
N SER A 193 21.90 -23.22 -18.56
CA SER A 193 21.74 -22.79 -17.17
C SER A 193 21.52 -21.29 -17.05
N GLY A 194 22.28 -20.47 -17.79
CA GLY A 194 22.06 -19.02 -17.84
C GLY A 194 20.65 -18.66 -18.30
N TYR A 195 20.15 -19.33 -19.34
CA TYR A 195 18.77 -19.19 -19.82
C TYR A 195 17.74 -19.52 -18.73
N ARG A 196 17.89 -20.65 -18.03
CA ARG A 196 16.99 -21.04 -16.93
C ARG A 196 17.02 -20.04 -15.78
N LEU A 197 18.20 -19.52 -15.44
CA LEU A 197 18.35 -18.47 -14.43
C LEU A 197 17.70 -17.15 -14.87
N LEU A 198 17.74 -16.80 -16.16
CA LEU A 198 17.02 -15.64 -16.68
C LEU A 198 15.50 -15.79 -16.53
N ILE A 199 14.95 -16.99 -16.73
CA ILE A 199 13.52 -17.25 -16.46
C ILE A 199 13.19 -16.95 -14.99
N LEU A 200 14.03 -17.37 -14.04
CA LEU A 200 13.83 -17.10 -12.62
C LEU A 200 13.86 -15.60 -12.31
N ILE A 201 14.78 -14.86 -12.91
CA ILE A 201 14.86 -13.40 -12.75
C ILE A 201 13.59 -12.75 -13.30
N ALA A 202 13.18 -13.11 -14.51
CA ALA A 202 11.98 -12.57 -15.13
C ALA A 202 10.73 -12.88 -14.29
N ALA A 203 10.58 -14.12 -13.81
CA ALA A 203 9.49 -14.49 -12.91
C ALA A 203 9.52 -13.69 -11.60
N SER A 204 10.71 -13.43 -11.03
CA SER A 204 10.87 -12.61 -9.83
C SER A 204 10.45 -11.16 -10.08
N LEU A 205 10.90 -10.56 -11.19
CA LEU A 205 10.53 -9.19 -11.58
C LEU A 205 9.01 -9.06 -11.77
N GLN A 206 8.41 -9.99 -12.51
CA GLN A 206 6.97 -9.99 -12.75
C GLN A 206 6.18 -10.22 -11.46
N TYR A 207 6.61 -11.17 -10.62
CA TYR A 207 5.98 -11.41 -9.34
C TYR A 207 5.98 -10.15 -8.47
N CYS A 208 7.15 -9.54 -8.24
CA CYS A 208 7.28 -8.37 -7.36
C CYS A 208 6.49 -7.17 -7.89
N THR A 209 6.51 -6.92 -9.20
CA THR A 209 5.73 -5.82 -9.80
C THR A 209 4.22 -6.03 -9.61
N ASN A 210 3.71 -7.23 -9.86
CA ASN A 210 2.29 -7.54 -9.67
C ASN A 210 1.88 -7.52 -8.19
N ALA A 211 2.76 -7.96 -7.29
CA ALA A 211 2.53 -7.94 -5.84
C ALA A 211 2.50 -6.52 -5.29
N ASP A 212 3.41 -5.65 -5.75
CA ASP A 212 3.46 -4.24 -5.36
C ASP A 212 2.23 -3.45 -5.83
N GLU A 213 1.80 -3.65 -7.08
CA GLU A 213 0.56 -3.05 -7.59
C GLU A 213 -0.66 -3.46 -6.75
N LEU A 214 -0.78 -4.75 -6.43
CA LEU A 214 -1.87 -5.27 -5.61
C LEU A 214 -1.83 -4.72 -4.19
N SER A 215 -0.63 -4.61 -3.61
CA SER A 215 -0.41 -4.04 -2.28
C SER A 215 -0.79 -2.56 -2.21
N ARG A 216 -0.40 -1.76 -3.20
CA ARG A 216 -0.79 -0.34 -3.29
C ARG A 216 -2.32 -0.18 -3.34
N LYS A 217 -3.01 -0.99 -4.14
CA LYS A 217 -4.47 -0.96 -4.21
C LYS A 217 -5.16 -1.41 -2.93
N ARG A 218 -4.58 -2.40 -2.23
CA ARG A 218 -5.04 -2.81 -0.91
C ARG A 218 -4.98 -1.65 0.08
N ILE A 219 -3.84 -0.95 0.15
CA ILE A 219 -3.65 0.18 1.07
C ILE A 219 -4.62 1.33 0.75
N GLU A 220 -4.83 1.64 -0.54
CA GLU A 220 -5.83 2.64 -0.96
C GLU A 220 -7.24 2.29 -0.45
N CYS A 221 -7.62 1.01 -0.53
CA CYS A 221 -8.89 0.49 -0.04
C CYS A 221 -8.99 0.59 1.50
N GLU A 222 -7.97 0.14 2.23
CA GLU A 222 -7.93 0.18 3.70
C GLU A 222 -8.00 1.63 4.23
N ILE A 223 -7.34 2.58 3.57
CA ILE A 223 -7.41 4.01 3.92
C ILE A 223 -8.83 4.56 3.71
N ALA A 224 -9.49 4.19 2.62
CA ALA A 224 -10.87 4.61 2.34
C ALA A 224 -11.84 4.04 3.40
N GLU A 225 -11.72 2.74 3.71
CA GLU A 225 -12.50 2.05 4.74
C GLU A 225 -12.29 2.65 6.13
N GLY A 226 -11.04 2.96 6.51
CA GLY A 226 -10.74 3.57 7.81
C GLY A 226 -11.39 4.96 7.98
N LYS A 227 -11.36 5.77 6.92
CA LYS A 227 -12.04 7.08 6.89
C LYS A 227 -13.56 6.91 7.02
N LEU A 228 -14.15 6.02 6.23
CA LEU A 228 -15.59 5.76 6.27
C LEU A 228 -16.02 5.20 7.63
N HIS A 229 -15.25 4.28 8.22
CA HIS A 229 -15.57 3.71 9.52
C HIS A 229 -15.62 4.78 10.62
N THR A 230 -14.65 5.71 10.63
CA THR A 230 -14.63 6.81 11.59
C THR A 230 -15.82 7.75 11.37
N PHE A 231 -16.17 8.03 10.11
CA PHE A 231 -17.31 8.88 9.78
C PHE A 231 -18.65 8.21 10.11
N SER A 232 -18.79 6.90 9.86
CA SER A 232 -19.98 6.12 10.23
C SER A 232 -20.23 6.19 11.73
N ARG A 233 -19.20 5.97 12.55
CA ARG A 233 -19.32 6.09 14.02
C ARG A 233 -19.78 7.48 14.47
N PHE A 234 -19.33 8.53 13.78
CA PHE A 234 -19.79 9.89 14.05
C PHE A 234 -21.26 10.06 13.68
N MET A 235 -21.70 9.53 12.53
CA MET A 235 -23.10 9.56 12.09
C MET A 235 -24.01 8.77 13.04
N ASP A 236 -23.58 7.60 13.49
CA ASP A 236 -24.30 6.77 14.46
C ASP A 236 -24.46 7.51 15.79
N ALA A 237 -23.39 8.14 16.28
CA ALA A 237 -23.43 8.92 17.52
C ALA A 237 -24.39 10.13 17.41
N ILE A 238 -24.49 10.79 16.25
CA ILE A 238 -25.45 11.87 16.05
C ILE A 238 -26.88 11.32 16.01
N THR A 239 -27.09 10.21 15.31
CA THR A 239 -28.42 9.63 15.07
C THR A 239 -29.02 9.01 16.33
N LEU A 240 -28.23 8.28 17.13
CA LEU A 240 -28.67 7.69 18.40
C LEU A 240 -29.14 8.73 19.43
N HIS A 241 -28.59 9.94 19.39
CA HIS A 241 -28.98 11.03 20.28
C HIS A 241 -30.21 11.82 19.81
N LEU A 242 -30.73 11.53 18.62
CA LEU A 242 -31.97 12.12 18.10
C LEU A 242 -33.20 11.31 18.55
N CYS A 243 -33.09 9.98 18.55
CA CYS A 243 -34.05 9.05 19.14
C CYS A 243 -34.24 9.32 20.65
#